data_AF-K7YZI3-F1
#
_entry.id   AF-K7YZI3-F1
#
_cell.length_a   1.000
_cell.length_b   1.000
_cell.length_c   1.000
_cell.angle_alpha   90.00
_cell.angle_beta   90.00
_cell.angle_gamma   90.00
#
_symmetry.space_group_name_H-M   'P 1'
#
loop_
_entity.id
_entity.type
_entity.pdbx_description
1 polymer ?
#
loop_
_entity_poly.entity_id
_entity_poly.type
_entity_poly.pdbx_seq_one_letter_code
_entity_poly.pdbx_strand_id
1 'polypeptide(L)'
;MIKIYGSPMSSAGRCYWMLEELGLPYEQMPMNMREKQHKSADFLKINPNGKIPAIIDGEYVLWESMAITNYLAKKHNSPLAPQNLDEEGHIMQWSFWALVDLQTPAVN
;
A
#
# COMPACT_ATOMS: atom_id res chain seq x y z
N MET A 1 -0.11 -4.71 -15.50
CA MET A 1 0.95 -5.14 -14.56
C MET A 1 1.00 -4.11 -13.45
N ILE A 2 0.97 -4.54 -12.19
CA ILE A 2 0.98 -3.62 -11.04
C ILE A 2 2.38 -3.05 -10.90
N LYS A 3 2.50 -1.73 -10.69
CA LYS A 3 3.75 -1.08 -10.27
C LYS A 3 3.61 -0.66 -8.83
N ILE A 4 4.61 -0.93 -8.01
CA ILE A 4 4.63 -0.52 -6.60
C ILE A 4 5.82 0.39 -6.33
N TYR A 5 5.52 1.61 -5.87
CA TYR A 5 6.50 2.61 -5.48
C TYR A 5 6.73 2.53 -3.97
N GLY A 6 7.92 2.12 -3.56
CA GLY A 6 8.25 1.99 -2.14
C GLY A 6 9.48 1.16 -1.85
N SER A 7 9.59 0.71 -0.60
CA SER A 7 10.63 -0.20 -0.12
C SER A 7 10.00 -1.28 0.76
N PRO A 8 10.36 -2.56 0.64
CA PRO A 8 9.86 -3.62 1.52
C PRO A 8 10.09 -3.35 3.02
N MET A 9 11.12 -2.58 3.36
CA MET A 9 11.45 -2.17 4.74
C MET A 9 10.70 -0.91 5.21
N SER A 10 9.58 -0.58 4.58
CA SER A 10 8.72 0.55 4.93
C SER A 10 7.27 0.11 5.09
N SER A 11 6.32 1.04 5.27
CA SER A 11 4.88 0.73 5.23
C SER A 11 4.46 0.03 3.92
N ALA A 12 5.24 0.18 2.83
CA ALA A 12 5.04 -0.54 1.58
C ALA A 12 5.20 -2.07 1.73
N GLY A 13 5.93 -2.56 2.74
CA GLY A 13 6.11 -3.98 3.01
C GLY A 13 4.80 -4.77 3.09
N ARG A 14 3.74 -4.14 3.62
CA ARG A 14 2.39 -4.73 3.68
C ARG A 14 1.83 -4.99 2.28
N CYS A 15 2.03 -4.06 1.35
CA CYS A 15 1.59 -4.18 -0.03
C CYS A 15 2.38 -5.25 -0.78
N TYR A 16 3.71 -5.29 -0.59
CA TYR A 16 4.55 -6.37 -1.14
C TYR A 16 4.07 -7.73 -0.66
N TRP A 17 3.85 -7.89 0.66
CA TRP A 17 3.34 -9.14 1.21
C TRP A 17 2.00 -9.55 0.59
N MET A 18 1.04 -8.62 0.49
CA MET A 18 -0.24 -8.91 -0.17
C MET A 18 -0.06 -9.32 -1.65
N LEU A 19 0.83 -8.66 -2.39
CA LEU A 19 1.10 -9.04 -3.79
C LEU A 19 1.66 -10.47 -3.89
N GLU A 20 2.57 -10.85 -2.99
CA GLU A 20 3.12 -12.20 -2.91
C GLU A 20 2.08 -13.25 -2.50
N GLU A 21 1.26 -12.98 -1.47
CA GLU A 21 0.19 -13.88 -1.02
C GLU A 21 -0.86 -14.15 -2.12
N LEU A 22 -1.11 -13.14 -2.97
CA LEU A 22 -2.02 -13.27 -4.10
C LEU A 22 -1.34 -13.85 -5.36
N GLY A 23 -0.03 -14.10 -5.33
CA GLY A 23 0.73 -14.58 -6.49
C GLY A 23 0.70 -13.62 -7.69
N LEU A 24 0.56 -12.31 -7.44
CA LEU A 24 0.40 -11.32 -8.50
C LEU A 24 1.76 -10.86 -9.02
N PRO A 25 1.98 -10.80 -10.35
CA PRO A 25 3.19 -10.21 -10.90
C PRO A 25 3.17 -8.69 -10.75
N TYR A 26 4.27 -8.12 -10.25
CA TYR A 26 4.43 -6.68 -10.10
C TYR A 26 5.84 -6.19 -10.46
N GLU A 27 5.93 -4.93 -10.86
CA GLU A 27 7.17 -4.19 -11.07
C GLU A 27 7.50 -3.37 -9.82
N GLN A 28 8.70 -3.57 -9.27
CA GLN A 28 9.19 -2.77 -8.16
C GLN A 28 9.75 -1.45 -8.67
N MET A 29 9.20 -0.34 -8.17
CA MET A 29 9.70 1.01 -8.40
C MET A 29 10.39 1.49 -7.12
N PRO A 30 11.67 1.14 -6.91
CA PRO A 30 12.37 1.46 -5.67
C PRO A 30 12.49 2.98 -5.49
N MET A 31 12.23 3.44 -4.26
CA MET A 31 12.26 4.86 -3.91
C MET A 31 13.41 5.16 -2.95
N ASN A 32 14.38 5.96 -3.38
CA ASN A 32 15.47 6.44 -2.53
C ASN A 32 14.97 7.60 -1.64
N MET A 33 14.76 7.29 -0.35
CA MET A 33 14.27 8.26 0.63
C MET A 33 15.34 9.29 1.02
N ARG A 34 16.65 8.94 0.94
CA ARG A 34 17.76 9.85 1.24
C ARG A 34 17.87 10.95 0.18
N GLU A 35 17.66 10.60 -1.08
CA GLU A 35 17.60 11.53 -2.21
C GLU A 35 16.25 12.25 -2.34
N LYS A 36 15.32 12.02 -1.40
CA LYS A 36 13.97 12.62 -1.41
C LYS A 36 13.21 12.36 -2.71
N GLN A 37 13.40 11.21 -3.36
CA GLN A 37 12.67 10.86 -4.61
C GLN A 37 11.15 10.88 -4.43
N HIS A 38 10.66 10.56 -3.22
CA HIS A 38 9.26 10.66 -2.83
C HIS A 38 8.71 12.10 -2.80
N LYS A 39 9.56 13.11 -2.99
CA LYS A 39 9.19 14.54 -3.15
C LYS A 39 9.47 15.06 -4.56
N SER A 40 9.93 14.21 -5.49
CA SER A 40 10.15 14.59 -6.88
C SER A 40 8.84 14.99 -7.56
N ALA A 41 8.90 15.91 -8.52
CA ALA A 41 7.72 16.35 -9.26
C ALA A 41 7.00 15.18 -9.96
N ASP A 42 7.74 14.19 -10.45
CA ASP A 42 7.15 13.02 -11.11
C ASP A 42 6.45 12.09 -10.13
N PHE A 43 7.01 11.83 -8.95
CA PHE A 43 6.32 11.02 -7.95
C PHE A 43 5.13 11.75 -7.34
N LEU A 44 5.18 13.08 -7.19
CA LEU A 44 4.06 13.86 -6.66
C LEU A 44 2.84 13.86 -7.59
N LYS A 45 3.01 13.58 -8.89
CA LYS A 45 1.88 13.29 -9.81
C LYS A 45 1.19 11.96 -9.48
N ILE A 46 1.89 11.04 -8.81
CA ILE A 46 1.39 9.72 -8.41
C ILE A 46 0.83 9.77 -7.00
N ASN A 47 1.55 10.32 -6.02
CA ASN A 47 1.04 10.54 -4.67
C ASN A 47 1.32 11.97 -4.23
N PRO A 48 0.31 12.87 -4.21
CA PRO A 48 0.50 14.28 -3.87
C PRO A 48 0.94 14.50 -2.42
N ASN A 49 0.74 13.51 -1.54
CA ASN A 49 1.23 13.56 -0.15
C ASN A 49 2.75 13.41 -0.06
N GLY A 50 3.39 12.95 -1.15
CA GLY A 50 4.81 12.65 -1.20
C GLY A 50 5.20 11.65 -0.12
N LYS A 51 4.46 10.54 -0.02
CA LYS A 51 4.73 9.42 0.89
C LYS A 51 4.68 8.11 0.09
N ILE A 52 5.38 7.09 0.59
CA ILE A 52 5.26 5.71 0.09
C ILE A 52 4.41 4.89 1.07
N PRO A 53 3.73 3.82 0.63
CA PRO A 53 3.64 3.33 -0.74
C PRO A 53 2.67 4.11 -1.64
N ALA A 54 2.82 3.88 -2.95
CA ALA A 54 1.76 4.05 -3.95
C ALA A 54 1.81 2.89 -4.96
N ILE A 55 0.68 2.53 -5.55
CA ILE A 55 0.62 1.59 -6.67
C ILE A 55 0.02 2.25 -7.92
N ILE A 56 0.38 1.70 -9.07
CA ILE A 56 -0.33 1.88 -10.34
C ILE A 56 -0.81 0.50 -10.78
N ASP A 57 -2.12 0.37 -11.02
CA ASP A 57 -2.76 -0.84 -11.50
C ASP A 57 -3.59 -0.52 -12.75
N GLY A 58 -2.94 -0.64 -13.91
CA GLY A 58 -3.48 -0.10 -15.17
C GLY A 58 -3.48 1.42 -15.13
N GLU A 59 -4.66 2.03 -15.24
CA GLU A 59 -4.85 3.48 -15.13
C GLU A 59 -5.19 3.92 -13.70
N TYR A 60 -5.44 2.98 -12.80
CA TYR A 60 -5.82 3.28 -11.43
C TYR A 60 -4.59 3.53 -10.56
N VAL A 61 -4.61 4.64 -9.81
CA VAL A 61 -3.56 5.01 -8.87
C VAL A 61 -4.15 4.99 -7.47
N LEU A 62 -3.44 4.35 -6.53
CA LEU A 62 -3.83 4.26 -5.14
C LEU A 62 -2.62 4.40 -4.22
N TRP A 63 -2.78 5.13 -3.13
CA TRP A 63 -1.82 5.27 -2.03
C TRP A 63 -2.47 4.87 -0.70
N GLU A 64 -1.66 4.83 0.36
CA GLU A 64 -1.95 4.23 1.68
C GLU A 64 -1.84 2.70 1.72
N SER A 65 -0.93 2.19 2.56
CA SER A 65 -0.56 0.77 2.54
C SER A 65 -1.74 -0.17 2.85
N MET A 66 -2.59 0.21 3.82
CA MET A 66 -3.75 -0.60 4.21
C MET A 66 -4.89 -0.49 3.18
N ALA A 67 -5.04 0.66 2.52
CA ALA A 67 -6.00 0.80 1.43
C ALA A 67 -5.59 -0.08 0.24
N ILE A 68 -4.30 -0.08 -0.11
CA ILE A 68 -3.75 -0.93 -1.16
C ILE A 68 -3.96 -2.41 -0.87
N THR A 69 -3.63 -2.88 0.34
CA THR A 69 -3.79 -4.31 0.69
C THR A 69 -5.24 -4.75 0.59
N ASN A 70 -6.18 -3.94 1.11
CA ASN A 70 -7.61 -4.22 1.05
C ASN A 70 -8.14 -4.17 -0.39
N TYR A 71 -7.69 -3.21 -1.20
CA TYR A 71 -8.02 -3.11 -2.62
C TYR A 71 -7.58 -4.36 -3.38
N LEU A 72 -6.33 -4.80 -3.21
CA LEU A 72 -5.80 -5.98 -3.90
C LEU A 72 -6.56 -7.25 -3.50
N ALA A 73 -6.78 -7.45 -2.20
CA ALA A 73 -7.54 -8.60 -1.71
C ALA A 73 -8.95 -8.65 -2.33
N LYS A 74 -9.68 -7.52 -2.27
CA LYS A 74 -11.05 -7.42 -2.81
C LYS A 74 -11.08 -7.57 -4.34
N LYS A 75 -10.22 -6.86 -5.06
CA LYS A 75 -10.17 -6.90 -6.54
C LYS A 75 -9.97 -8.31 -7.09
N HIS A 76 -9.17 -9.11 -6.39
CA HIS A 76 -8.82 -10.45 -6.82
C HIS A 76 -9.70 -11.55 -6.20
N ASN A 77 -10.80 -11.19 -5.53
CA ASN A 77 -11.70 -12.13 -4.83
C ASN A 77 -10.92 -13.11 -3.93
N SER A 78 -9.91 -12.60 -3.22
CA SER A 78 -9.08 -13.39 -2.34
C SER A 78 -9.84 -13.80 -1.07
N PRO A 79 -9.56 -14.98 -0.48
CA PRO A 79 -10.02 -15.31 0.87
C PRO A 79 -9.46 -14.36 1.95
N LEU A 80 -8.46 -13.54 1.62
CA LEU A 80 -7.94 -12.48 2.50
C LEU A 80 -8.82 -11.21 2.49
N ALA A 81 -9.80 -11.13 1.60
CA ALA A 81 -10.80 -10.06 1.59
C ALA A 81 -11.94 -10.37 2.58
N PRO A 82 -12.62 -9.35 3.12
CA PRO A 82 -13.79 -9.59 3.95
C PRO A 82 -14.92 -10.21 3.12
N GLN A 83 -15.55 -11.25 3.64
CA GLN A 83 -16.65 -11.97 3.01
C GLN A 83 -18.04 -11.47 3.46
N ASN A 84 -18.09 -10.70 4.56
CA ASN A 84 -19.31 -10.15 5.13
C ASN A 84 -19.02 -8.82 5.85
N LEU A 85 -20.08 -8.15 6.32
CA LEU A 85 -19.98 -6.85 6.99
C LEU A 85 -19.21 -6.90 8.31
N ASP A 86 -19.31 -8.01 9.05
CA ASP A 86 -18.62 -8.15 10.34
C ASP A 86 -17.10 -8.27 10.13
N GLU A 87 -16.68 -9.06 9.14
CA GLU A 87 -15.28 -9.17 8.73
C GLU A 87 -14.75 -7.85 8.17
N GLU A 88 -15.54 -7.13 7.39
CA GLU A 88 -15.17 -5.80 6.91
C GLU A 88 -14.96 -4.82 8.08
N GLY A 89 -15.86 -4.84 9.07
CA GLY A 89 -15.71 -4.08 10.30
C GLY A 89 -14.42 -4.41 11.05
N HIS A 90 -14.09 -5.71 11.20
CA HIS A 90 -12.86 -6.13 11.85
C HIS A 90 -11.60 -5.73 11.08
N ILE A 91 -11.59 -5.86 9.76
CA ILE A 91 -10.46 -5.42 8.92
C ILE A 91 -10.25 -3.92 9.07
N MET A 92 -11.31 -3.11 9.02
CA MET A 92 -11.19 -1.66 9.21
C MET A 92 -10.71 -1.32 10.62
N GLN A 93 -11.30 -1.92 11.66
CA GLN A 93 -10.92 -1.69 13.05
C GLN A 93 -9.43 -1.93 13.29
N TRP A 94 -8.91 -3.10 12.89
CA TRP A 94 -7.50 -3.43 13.09
C TRP A 94 -6.58 -2.63 12.18
N SER A 95 -7.00 -2.31 10.95
CA SER A 95 -6.22 -1.45 10.04
C SER A 95 -6.03 -0.05 10.64
N PHE A 96 -7.10 0.56 11.15
CA PHE A 96 -7.01 1.91 11.73
C PHE A 96 -6.27 1.92 13.06
N TRP A 97 -6.56 0.98 13.96
CA TRP A 97 -5.79 0.86 15.20
C TRP A 97 -4.30 0.66 14.93
N ALA A 98 -3.93 -0.18 13.96
CA ALA A 98 -2.53 -0.39 13.62
C ALA A 98 -1.85 0.88 13.07
N LEU A 99 -2.57 1.73 12.33
CA LEU A 99 -2.04 2.97 11.78
C LEU A 99 -1.95 4.10 12.81
N VAL A 100 -2.87 4.14 13.77
CA VAL A 100 -2.99 5.24 14.75
C VAL A 100 -2.22 4.95 16.03
N ASP A 101 -2.31 3.72 16.55
CA ASP A 101 -1.77 3.36 17.86
C ASP A 101 -0.51 2.50 17.79
N LEU A 102 -0.42 1.56 16.85
CA LEU A 102 0.72 0.64 16.76
C LEU A 102 1.89 1.22 15.96
N GLN A 103 1.60 1.87 14.83
CA GLN A 103 2.63 2.39 13.95
C GLN A 103 3.21 3.68 14.51
N THR A 104 4.49 3.63 14.91
CA THR A 104 5.21 4.83 15.30
C THR A 104 5.49 5.74 14.09
N PRO A 105 5.54 7.08 14.28
CA PRO A 105 5.92 8.01 13.23
C PRO A 105 7.29 7.63 12.64
N ALA A 106 7.36 7.50 11.31
CA ALA A 106 8.62 7.18 10.62
C ALA A 106 9.65 8.33 10.65
N VAL A 107 9.21 9.54 11.00
CA VAL A 107 10.04 10.73 11.19
C VAL A 107 9.36 11.58 12.28
N ASN A 108 10.14 12.02 13.27
CA ASN A 108 9.73 13.08 14.20
C ASN A 108 9.80 14.46 13.52
#